data_AF-A0A1G1SR93-F1
#
_entry.id   AF-A0A1G1SR93-F1
#
_cell.length_a   1.000
_cell.length_b   1.000
_cell.length_c   1.000
_cell.angle_alpha   90.00
_cell.angle_beta   90.00
_cell.angle_gamma   90.00
#
_symmetry.space_group_name_H-M   'P 1'
#
loop_
_entity.id
_entity.type
_entity.pdbx_description
1 polymer ?
#
loop_
_entity_poly.entity_id
_entity_poly.type
_entity_poly.pdbx_seq_one_letter_code
_entity_poly.pdbx_strand_id
1 'polypeptide(L)'
;MPPLTRELVLRALRQIDRAGAPLPPSTVYELVYRSRRYPPRAVAEWAHRLATGDAAARWPHPAGTPTNAVLEALDFTISTKRPVLAPGHADDATEPADGLYLGAPSRPPPRRPLSPRRPTRPLTRSPRLLSLIPKLRRWPSC
;
A
#
# COMPACT_ATOMS: atom_id res chain seq x y z
N MET A 1 13.64 -26.58 27.82
CA MET A 1 13.87 -25.76 26.61
C MET A 1 14.58 -24.49 27.04
N PRO A 2 15.67 -24.06 26.39
CA PRO A 2 16.37 -22.85 26.80
C PRO A 2 15.42 -21.65 26.74
N PRO A 3 15.32 -20.83 27.80
CA PRO A 3 14.43 -19.69 27.81
C PRO A 3 14.91 -18.62 26.82
N LEU A 4 13.97 -18.00 26.11
CA LEU A 4 14.29 -16.85 25.26
C LEU A 4 14.66 -15.66 26.14
N THR A 5 15.77 -14.99 25.86
CA THR A 5 16.22 -13.81 26.60
C THR A 5 16.28 -12.57 25.72
N ARG A 6 16.17 -11.40 26.34
CA ARG A 6 16.23 -10.10 25.67
C ARG A 6 17.53 -9.91 24.88
N GLU A 7 18.66 -10.37 25.42
CA GLU A 7 19.96 -10.28 24.75
C GLU A 7 20.02 -11.10 23.46
N LEU A 8 19.42 -12.29 23.46
CA LEU A 8 19.35 -13.15 22.27
C LEU A 8 18.52 -12.49 21.17
N VAL A 9 17.40 -11.85 21.53
CA VAL A 9 16.57 -11.08 20.58
C VAL A 9 17.38 -9.91 20.00
N LEU A 10 18.12 -9.16 20.82
CA LEU A 10 18.96 -8.07 20.34
C LEU A 10 20.09 -8.57 19.42
N ARG A 11 20.68 -9.73 19.71
CA ARG A 11 21.68 -10.38 18.85
C ARG A 11 21.06 -10.78 17.51
N ALA A 12 19.87 -11.40 17.54
CA ALA A 12 19.13 -11.78 16.35
C ALA A 12 18.83 -10.58 15.45
N LEU A 13 18.34 -9.46 16.00
CA LEU A 13 18.08 -8.23 15.23
C LEU A 13 19.32 -7.72 14.50
N ARG A 14 20.48 -7.70 15.19
CA ARG A 14 21.75 -7.31 14.55
C ARG A 14 22.16 -8.28 13.44
N GLN A 15 21.92 -9.58 13.63
CA GLN A 15 22.28 -10.59 12.64
C GLN A 15 21.39 -10.49 11.40
N ILE A 16 20.09 -10.24 11.58
CA ILE A 16 19.14 -9.96 10.51
C ILE A 16 19.57 -8.71 9.73
N ASP A 17 19.89 -7.61 10.42
CA ASP A 17 20.34 -6.37 9.77
C ASP A 17 21.63 -6.58 8.97
N ARG A 18 22.56 -7.40 9.46
CA ARG A 18 23.82 -7.73 8.77
C ARG A 18 23.62 -8.67 7.58
N ALA A 19 22.76 -9.67 7.73
CA ALA A 19 22.49 -10.63 6.68
C ALA A 19 21.76 -9.99 5.49
N GLY A 20 21.00 -8.92 5.72
CA GLY A 20 20.21 -8.25 4.67
C GLY A 20 19.17 -9.18 4.04
N ALA A 21 18.86 -10.30 4.69
CA ALA A 21 17.99 -11.33 4.13
C ALA A 21 16.53 -10.82 4.10
N PRO A 22 15.81 -11.03 2.99
CA PRO A 22 14.39 -10.73 2.94
C PRO A 22 13.66 -11.63 3.94
N LEU A 23 13.03 -11.01 4.93
CA LEU A 23 12.21 -11.71 5.91
C LEU A 23 10.82 -11.96 5.32
N PRO A 24 10.15 -13.06 5.70
CA PRO A 24 8.78 -13.27 5.31
C PRO A 24 7.90 -12.10 5.78
N PRO A 25 6.94 -11.64 4.96
CA PRO A 25 6.11 -10.50 5.32
C PRO A 25 5.28 -10.80 6.56
N SER A 26 5.26 -9.85 7.50
CA SER A 26 4.30 -9.85 8.59
C SER A 26 2.89 -9.60 8.08
N THR A 27 1.94 -10.41 8.54
CA THR A 27 0.52 -10.28 8.19
C THR A 27 -0.18 -9.20 9.00
N VAL A 28 0.02 -9.20 10.32
CA VAL A 28 -0.75 -8.32 11.24
C VAL A 28 0.15 -7.53 12.18
N TYR A 29 1.22 -8.13 12.69
CA TYR A 29 2.04 -7.55 13.76
C TYR A 29 3.48 -7.31 13.33
N GLU A 30 4.08 -6.25 13.85
CA GLU A 30 5.46 -5.84 13.60
C GLU A 30 6.14 -5.50 14.93
N LEU A 31 7.34 -6.04 15.14
CA LEU A 31 8.21 -5.64 16.24
C LEU A 31 8.93 -4.36 15.83
N VAL A 32 8.79 -3.30 16.64
CA VAL A 32 9.41 -2.00 16.37
C VAL A 32 10.69 -1.87 17.18
N TYR A 33 11.82 -1.67 16.49
CA TYR A 33 13.11 -1.47 17.12
C TYR A 33 13.97 -0.50 16.31
N ARG A 34 14.49 0.55 16.96
CA ARG A 34 15.37 1.58 16.33
C ARG A 34 14.82 2.11 14.99
N SER A 35 13.54 2.48 14.97
CA SER A 35 12.83 2.98 13.79
C SER A 35 12.66 1.97 12.64
N ARG A 36 13.00 0.70 12.86
CA ARG A 36 12.80 -0.40 11.93
C ARG A 36 11.68 -1.30 12.42
N ARG A 37 11.06 -2.00 11.48
CA ARG A 37 9.96 -2.92 11.72
C ARG A 37 10.39 -4.31 11.28
N TYR A 38 10.19 -5.28 12.17
CA TYR A 38 10.61 -6.65 11.96
C TYR A 38 9.43 -7.60 12.16
N PRO A 39 9.36 -8.70 11.41
CA PRO A 39 8.38 -9.74 11.66
C PRO A 39 8.64 -10.45 12.99
N PRO A 40 7.70 -10.41 13.96
CA PRO A 40 7.92 -10.94 15.31
C PRO A 40 8.33 -12.42 15.32
N ARG A 41 7.66 -13.24 14.48
CA ARG A 41 7.97 -14.67 14.34
C ARG A 41 9.38 -14.92 13.83
N ALA A 42 9.82 -14.17 12.83
CA ALA A 42 11.16 -14.38 12.27
C ALA A 42 12.22 -14.00 13.31
N VAL A 43 12.04 -12.88 14.02
CA VAL A 43 12.95 -12.46 15.09
C VAL A 43 13.03 -13.51 16.19
N ALA A 44 11.89 -14.05 16.63
CA ALA A 44 11.84 -15.11 17.64
C ALA A 44 12.53 -16.40 17.16
N GLU A 45 12.36 -16.79 15.90
CA GLU A 45 13.02 -17.96 15.32
C GLU A 45 14.54 -17.80 15.28
N TRP A 46 15.05 -16.65 14.84
CA TRP A 46 16.49 -16.37 14.85
C TRP A 46 17.07 -16.39 16.26
N ALA A 47 16.38 -15.76 17.21
CA ALA A 47 16.80 -15.75 18.62
C ALA A 47 16.78 -17.15 19.24
N HIS A 48 15.82 -18.00 18.85
CA HIS A 48 15.73 -19.39 19.29
C HIS A 48 16.85 -20.28 18.72
N ARG A 49 17.24 -20.06 17.46
CA ARG A 49 18.42 -20.72 16.86
C ARG A 49 19.69 -20.35 17.62
N LEU A 50 19.84 -19.09 18.01
CA LEU A 50 20.95 -18.64 18.85
C LEU A 50 20.90 -19.26 20.26
N ALA A 51 19.71 -19.42 20.85
CA ALA A 51 19.54 -20.03 22.17
C ALA A 51 19.92 -21.51 22.19
N THR A 52 19.56 -22.24 21.13
CA THR A 52 19.77 -23.69 21.01
C THR A 52 21.14 -24.03 20.42
N GLY A 53 21.77 -23.08 19.72
CA GLY A 53 23.00 -23.32 18.95
C GLY A 53 22.76 -24.08 17.64
N ASP A 54 21.50 -24.28 17.25
CA ASP A 54 21.10 -25.01 16.06
C ASP A 54 20.47 -24.05 15.03
N ALA A 55 21.09 -23.95 13.85
CA ALA A 55 20.64 -23.11 12.75
C ALA A 55 19.33 -23.60 12.10
N ALA A 56 18.99 -24.88 12.25
CA ALA A 56 17.76 -25.49 11.74
C ALA A 56 16.61 -25.45 12.76
N ALA A 57 16.87 -25.00 14.00
CA ALA A 57 15.85 -24.92 15.03
C ALA A 57 14.70 -24.01 14.59
N ARG A 58 13.49 -24.54 14.72
CA ARG A 58 12.25 -23.82 14.39
C ARG A 58 11.65 -23.23 15.66
N TRP A 59 10.98 -22.10 15.51
CA TRP A 59 10.23 -21.51 16.61
C TRP A 59 9.07 -22.43 17.01
N PRO A 60 8.97 -22.86 18.29
CA PRO A 60 7.98 -23.84 18.74
C PRO A 60 6.56 -23.27 18.85
N HIS A 61 6.40 -21.95 18.98
CA HIS A 61 5.10 -21.32 19.14
C HIS A 61 4.49 -20.93 17.79
N PRO A 62 3.14 -20.95 17.67
CA PRO A 62 2.48 -20.43 16.48
C PRO A 62 2.68 -18.91 16.34
N ALA A 63 2.47 -18.41 15.12
CA ALA A 63 2.53 -16.98 14.83
C ALA A 63 1.41 -16.20 15.56
N GLY A 64 1.58 -14.88 15.71
CA GLY A 64 0.59 -14.00 16.31
C GLY A 64 0.74 -13.89 17.83
N THR A 65 -0.39 -13.85 18.55
CA THR A 65 -0.46 -13.57 20.00
C THR A 65 0.55 -14.34 20.86
N PRO A 66 0.74 -15.67 20.74
CA PRO A 66 1.66 -16.39 21.62
C PRO A 66 3.13 -16.01 21.39
N THR A 67 3.51 -15.65 20.17
CA THR A 67 4.86 -15.12 19.91
C THR A 67 5.00 -13.69 20.39
N ASN A 68 3.96 -12.87 20.19
CA ASN A 68 3.97 -11.46 20.61
C ASN A 68 4.12 -11.35 22.13
N ALA A 69 3.36 -12.14 22.89
CA ALA A 69 3.40 -12.13 24.36
C ALA A 69 4.81 -12.43 24.91
N VAL A 70 5.54 -13.36 24.28
CA VAL A 70 6.93 -13.67 24.68
C VAL A 70 7.86 -12.49 24.43
N LEU A 71 7.70 -11.79 23.30
CA LEU A 71 8.53 -10.62 22.97
C LEU A 71 8.16 -9.40 23.82
N GLU A 72 6.88 -9.19 24.10
CA GLU A 72 6.38 -8.14 24.98
C GLU A 72 6.88 -8.33 26.42
N ALA A 73 6.90 -9.58 26.92
CA ALA A 73 7.47 -9.92 28.23
C ALA A 73 8.99 -9.64 28.34
N LEU A 74 9.67 -9.44 27.20
CA LEU A 74 11.09 -9.07 27.12
C LEU A 74 11.30 -7.57 26.82
N ASP A 75 10.27 -6.74 27.05
CA ASP A 75 10.26 -5.29 26.82
C ASP A 75 10.39 -4.87 25.35
N PHE A 76 9.92 -5.70 24.42
CA PHE A 76 9.82 -5.29 23.01
C PHE A 76 8.43 -4.76 22.69
N THR A 77 8.40 -3.65 21.95
CA THR A 77 7.15 -3.06 21.47
C THR A 77 6.68 -3.77 20.21
N ILE A 78 5.50 -4.39 20.29
CA ILE A 78 4.78 -4.93 19.13
C ILE A 78 3.72 -3.92 18.70
N SER A 79 3.67 -3.63 17.41
CA SER A 79 2.70 -2.73 16.79
C SER A 79 1.91 -3.48 15.73
N THR A 80 0.62 -3.15 15.60
CA THR A 80 -0.19 -3.65 14.49
C THR A 80 0.16 -2.87 13.21
N LYS A 81 0.28 -3.59 12.10
CA LYS A 81 0.44 -2.96 10.79
C LYS A 81 -0.84 -2.17 10.51
N ARG A 82 -0.71 -0.86 10.36
CA ARG A 82 -1.84 -0.02 9.90
C ARG A 82 -2.21 -0.51 8.49
N PRO A 83 -3.47 -0.93 8.25
CA PRO A 83 -3.91 -1.16 6.88
C PRO A 83 -3.81 0.16 6.16
N VAL A 84 -2.89 0.24 5.20
CA VAL A 84 -2.90 1.34 4.24
C VAL A 84 -4.08 1.01 3.34
N LEU A 85 -5.16 1.76 3.49
CA LEU A 85 -6.17 1.86 2.43
C LEU A 85 -5.39 2.30 1.19
N ALA A 86 -5.12 1.36 0.28
CA ALA A 86 -4.73 1.75 -1.06
C ALA A 86 -5.85 2.68 -1.55
N PRO A 87 -5.54 3.90 -2.07
CA PRO A 87 -6.55 4.65 -2.77
C PRO A 87 -7.11 3.71 -3.84
N GLY A 88 -8.42 3.50 -3.81
CA GLY A 88 -9.09 2.55 -4.69
C GLY A 88 -8.58 2.74 -6.10
N HIS A 89 -8.29 1.63 -6.78
CA HIS A 89 -8.26 1.61 -8.22
C HIS A 89 -9.67 2.06 -8.64
N ALA A 90 -9.83 3.38 -8.84
CA ALA A 90 -10.95 3.94 -9.54
C ALA A 90 -10.76 3.50 -10.98
N ASP A 91 -11.10 2.24 -11.26
CA ASP A 91 -11.42 1.85 -12.62
C ASP A 91 -12.53 2.77 -13.07
N ASP A 92 -12.19 3.52 -14.10
CA ASP A 92 -12.95 4.55 -14.76
C ASP A 92 -14.25 3.96 -15.29
N ALA A 93 -15.31 4.06 -14.51
CA ALA A 93 -16.68 3.97 -15.00
C ALA A 93 -17.34 5.32 -14.71
N THR A 94 -17.06 6.28 -15.59
CA THR A 94 -17.91 7.46 -15.76
C THR A 94 -19.28 7.00 -16.24
N GLU A 95 -20.15 6.64 -15.29
CA GLU A 95 -21.60 6.58 -15.53
C GLU A 95 -22.14 8.00 -15.34
N PRO A 96 -22.81 8.60 -16.35
CA PRO A 96 -23.46 9.88 -16.17
C PRO A 96 -24.68 9.70 -15.26
N ALA A 97 -24.56 10.11 -14.00
CA ALA A 97 -25.71 10.33 -13.13
C ALA A 97 -26.45 11.59 -13.59
N ASP A 98 -27.23 11.46 -14.66
CA ASP A 98 -28.26 12.43 -15.00
C ASP A 98 -29.43 12.23 -14.02
N GLY A 99 -29.71 13.26 -13.21
CA GLY A 99 -31.11 13.51 -12.84
C GLY A 99 -31.56 13.42 -11.39
N LEU A 100 -30.72 13.47 -10.35
CA LEU A 100 -31.22 13.58 -8.96
C LEU A 100 -30.40 14.54 -8.08
N TYR A 101 -30.33 15.80 -8.50
CA TYR A 101 -30.11 16.92 -7.55
C TYR A 101 -30.85 18.17 -8.04
N LEU A 102 -32.17 18.22 -7.81
CA LEU A 102 -32.95 19.44 -8.00
C LEU A 102 -32.70 20.40 -6.82
N GLY A 103 -31.48 20.95 -6.78
CA GLY A 103 -31.14 22.14 -6.00
C GLY A 103 -31.06 23.33 -6.96
N ALA A 104 -32.14 24.09 -7.07
CA ALA A 104 -32.26 25.22 -7.99
C ALA A 104 -31.16 26.30 -7.77
N PRO A 105 -30.50 26.80 -8.84
CA PRO A 105 -29.67 28.00 -8.75
C PRO A 105 -30.31 29.17 -9.50
N SER A 106 -30.92 30.11 -8.77
CA SER A 106 -31.18 31.47 -9.29
C SER A 106 -30.11 32.42 -8.77
N ARG A 107 -29.07 32.55 -9.60
CA ARG A 107 -27.86 33.37 -9.47
C ARG A 107 -28.17 34.87 -9.30
N PRO A 108 -27.46 35.63 -8.42
CA PRO A 108 -27.55 37.09 -8.36
C PRO A 108 -26.86 37.76 -9.56
N PRO A 109 -27.28 38.98 -9.96
CA PRO A 109 -26.85 39.58 -11.22
C PRO A 109 -25.44 40.20 -11.12
N PRO A 110 -24.50 39.86 -12.03
CA PRO A 110 -23.26 40.61 -12.18
C PRO A 110 -23.44 41.79 -13.16
N ARG A 111 -22.83 42.91 -12.78
CA ARG A 111 -22.81 44.22 -13.44
C ARG A 111 -22.24 44.16 -14.87
N ARG A 112 -22.88 44.91 -15.78
CA ARG A 112 -22.45 45.17 -17.17
C ARG A 112 -21.07 45.84 -17.24
N PRO A 113 -20.16 45.39 -18.13
CA PRO A 113 -19.18 46.25 -18.78
C PRO A 113 -19.59 46.60 -20.23
N LEU A 114 -19.10 47.78 -20.66
CA LEU A 114 -19.11 48.48 -21.95
C LEU A 114 -19.81 47.89 -23.19
N SER A 115 -20.43 48.81 -23.94
CA SER A 115 -20.81 48.72 -25.37
C SER A 115 -19.99 49.77 -26.16
N PRO A 116 -20.00 49.83 -27.52
CA PRO A 116 -20.54 48.88 -28.51
C PRO A 116 -19.71 48.76 -29.84
N ARG A 117 -20.28 48.02 -30.82
CA ARG A 117 -20.10 48.08 -32.31
C ARG A 117 -18.86 47.36 -32.89
N ARG A 118 -18.88 46.70 -34.05
CA ARG A 118 -19.85 46.47 -35.15
C ARG A 118 -19.35 45.24 -35.98
N PRO A 119 -20.08 44.74 -37.00
CA PRO A 119 -20.08 43.34 -37.44
C PRO A 119 -19.31 43.08 -38.75
N THR A 120 -18.95 41.81 -38.99
CA THR A 120 -18.78 41.18 -40.33
C THR A 120 -18.78 39.67 -40.13
N ARG A 121 -19.92 39.00 -40.40
CA ARG A 121 -20.27 38.21 -41.61
C ARG A 121 -19.46 36.91 -41.81
N PRO A 122 -20.11 35.87 -42.38
CA PRO A 122 -19.87 34.47 -42.05
C PRO A 122 -19.26 33.69 -43.22
N LEU A 123 -19.31 32.36 -43.11
CA LEU A 123 -18.87 31.30 -44.06
C LEU A 123 -17.37 30.97 -43.91
N THR A 124 -16.93 29.72 -43.82
CA THR A 124 -17.29 28.53 -44.63
C THR A 124 -17.11 27.27 -43.78
N ARG A 125 -18.10 26.36 -43.62
CA ARG A 125 -18.36 25.19 -44.49
C ARG A 125 -17.09 24.49 -45.00
N SER A 126 -16.71 23.36 -44.40
CA SER A 126 -16.76 22.04 -45.06
C SER A 126 -16.10 20.91 -44.26
N PRO A 127 -16.45 19.64 -44.57
CA PRO A 127 -16.42 18.52 -43.64
C PRO A 127 -15.47 17.37 -44.07
N ARG A 128 -15.42 16.33 -43.22
CA ARG A 128 -15.04 14.92 -43.50
C ARG A 128 -13.56 14.66 -43.80
N LEU A 129 -13.00 13.66 -43.11
CA LEU A 129 -12.84 12.28 -43.62
C LEU A 129 -12.37 11.39 -42.45
N LEU A 130 -13.25 10.55 -41.90
CA LEU A 130 -13.17 9.08 -42.02
C LEU A 130 -11.89 8.51 -42.65
N SER A 131 -11.12 7.79 -41.84
CA SER A 131 -10.42 6.55 -42.23
C SER A 131 -10.24 5.68 -40.98
N LEU A 132 -11.06 4.65 -40.81
CA LEU A 132 -10.79 3.25 -41.21
C LEU A 132 -9.86 2.49 -40.24
N ILE A 133 -10.50 1.74 -39.33
CA ILE A 133 -10.24 0.39 -38.77
C ILE A 133 -9.22 -0.50 -39.55
N PRO A 134 -8.79 -1.71 -39.09
CA PRO A 134 -8.53 -2.34 -37.77
C PRO A 134 -7.16 -3.12 -37.72
N LYS A 135 -6.97 -3.88 -36.62
CA LYS A 135 -6.44 -5.27 -36.52
C LYS A 135 -5.06 -5.53 -35.87
N LEU A 136 -5.16 -6.22 -34.73
CA LEU A 136 -4.57 -7.53 -34.38
C LEU A 136 -3.16 -7.86 -34.92
N ARG A 137 -2.23 -8.09 -33.98
CA ARG A 137 -1.14 -9.09 -34.03
C ARG A 137 -0.93 -9.56 -32.58
N ARG A 138 -1.26 -10.79 -32.13
CA ARG A 138 -0.60 -12.10 -32.32
C ARG A 138 0.94 -12.06 -32.31
N TRP A 139 1.51 -12.43 -31.14
CA TRP A 139 2.55 -13.47 -30.84
C TRP A 139 3.90 -13.40 -31.61
N PRO A 140 5.04 -13.93 -31.09
CA PRO A 140 5.16 -15.29 -30.51
C PRO A 140 6.24 -15.55 -29.42
N SER A 141 6.18 -16.81 -28.99
CA SER A 141 7.07 -17.75 -28.29
C SER A 141 8.59 -17.52 -28.28
N CYS A 142 9.19 -17.94 -27.16
CA CYS A 142 10.39 -18.78 -27.08
C CYS A 142 10.13 -19.89 -26.05
#